data_AF-A0A520MX45-F1
#
_entry.id   AF-A0A520MX45-F1
#
_cell.length_a   1.000
_cell.length_b   1.000
_cell.length_c   1.000
_cell.angle_alpha   90.00
_cell.angle_beta   90.00
_cell.angle_gamma   90.00
#
_symmetry.space_group_name_H-M   'P 1'
#
loop_
_entity.id
_entity.type
_entity.pdbx_description
1 polymer ?
#
loop_
_entity_poly.entity_id
_entity_poly.type
_entity_poly.pdbx_seq_one_letter_code
_entity_poly.pdbx_strand_id
1 'polypeptide(L)'
;MPSLQLKPLFEKKHDPVTEILRDIFKDNNYALSCLGALSLGLGVSSNNISAQDDVEEVIVTAAKKEQNIQDVAMSVQAISSAELEAKNIKSLEDIANLSPAVTFNNVGPGKSNFYIRGVSDGSIMNSYAGTEATAALYLDDQPLTAQSLTPDLHVYDIERVEVLMGPQGTLYGSSSTSGN
;
A
#
# COMPACT_ATOMS: atom_id res chain seq x y z
N MET A 1 24.76 -34.16 -34.81
CA MET A 1 23.99 -33.83 -33.60
C MET A 1 22.73 -33.08 -34.04
N PRO A 2 21.52 -33.46 -33.60
CA PRO A 2 20.29 -32.82 -34.07
C PRO A 2 20.02 -31.53 -33.28
N SER A 3 19.76 -30.42 -33.99
CA SER A 3 19.46 -29.12 -33.39
C SER A 3 18.02 -29.10 -32.87
N LEU A 4 17.84 -28.97 -31.55
CA LEU A 4 16.56 -28.71 -30.92
C LEU A 4 16.08 -27.29 -31.28
N GLN A 5 15.04 -27.17 -32.10
CA GLN A 5 14.30 -25.91 -32.27
C GLN A 5 13.23 -25.80 -31.19
N LEU A 6 13.41 -24.86 -30.26
CA LEU A 6 12.38 -24.50 -29.29
C LEU A 6 11.33 -23.63 -29.98
N LYS A 7 10.08 -24.09 -29.99
CA LYS A 7 8.93 -23.33 -30.49
C LYS A 7 8.57 -22.25 -29.45
N PRO A 8 8.36 -20.98 -29.83
CA PRO A 8 8.02 -19.93 -28.87
C PRO A 8 6.68 -20.23 -28.19
N LEU A 9 6.64 -20.09 -26.86
CA LEU A 9 5.52 -20.45 -25.98
C LEU A 9 4.34 -19.45 -26.00
N PHE A 10 4.44 -18.35 -26.75
CA PHE A 10 3.40 -17.33 -26.82
C PHE A 10 3.15 -16.90 -28.25
N GLU A 11 1.95 -17.19 -28.74
CA GLU A 11 1.42 -16.67 -30.00
C GLU A 11 0.84 -15.28 -29.73
N LYS A 12 1.31 -14.26 -30.46
CA LYS A 12 0.83 -12.89 -30.29
C LYS A 12 -0.67 -12.87 -30.57
N LYS A 13 -1.49 -12.53 -29.57
CA LYS A 13 -2.94 -12.35 -29.74
C LYS A 13 -3.14 -11.12 -30.63
N HIS A 14 -3.63 -11.33 -31.84
CA HIS A 14 -3.93 -10.25 -32.78
C HIS A 14 -5.34 -9.75 -32.47
N ASP A 15 -5.47 -8.48 -32.08
CA ASP A 15 -6.78 -7.87 -31.85
C ASP A 15 -7.51 -7.68 -33.19
N PRO A 16 -8.75 -8.18 -33.33
CA PRO A 16 -9.47 -8.20 -34.60
C PRO A 16 -9.73 -6.79 -35.15
N VAL A 17 -9.90 -5.81 -34.26
CA VAL A 17 -10.11 -4.40 -34.63
C VAL A 17 -8.86 -3.82 -35.30
N THR A 18 -7.67 -4.18 -34.81
CA THR A 18 -6.40 -3.67 -35.33
C THR A 18 -6.11 -4.22 -36.72
N GLU A 19 -6.49 -5.47 -37.00
CA GLU A 19 -6.36 -6.05 -38.35
C GLU A 19 -7.37 -5.44 -39.33
N ILE A 20 -8.63 -5.27 -38.92
CA ILE A 20 -9.66 -4.62 -39.74
C ILE A 20 -9.21 -3.21 -40.13
N LEU A 21 -8.71 -2.41 -39.17
CA LEU A 21 -8.23 -1.08 -39.46
C LEU A 21 -7.00 -1.13 -40.39
N ARG A 22 -6.06 -2.05 -40.15
CA ARG A 22 -4.86 -2.17 -40.97
C ARG A 22 -5.19 -2.56 -42.41
N ASP A 23 -6.15 -3.45 -42.64
CA ASP A 23 -6.60 -3.86 -43.97
C ASP A 23 -7.41 -2.76 -44.67
N ILE A 24 -8.29 -2.05 -43.94
CA ILE A 24 -9.03 -0.90 -44.49
C ILE A 24 -8.07 0.20 -44.98
N PHE A 25 -6.95 0.41 -44.27
CA PHE A 25 -5.99 1.48 -44.59
C PHE A 25 -4.77 1.02 -45.40
N LYS A 26 -4.69 -0.26 -45.79
CA LYS A 26 -3.52 -0.84 -46.48
C LYS A 26 -3.32 -0.30 -47.89
N ASP A 27 -4.42 0.02 -48.59
CA ASP A 27 -4.41 0.31 -50.02
C ASP A 27 -4.59 1.80 -50.35
N ASN A 28 -4.70 2.67 -49.33
CA ASN A 28 -5.03 4.07 -49.54
C ASN A 28 -4.05 5.03 -48.86
N ASN A 29 -2.98 5.37 -49.59
CA ASN A 29 -1.89 6.26 -49.14
C ASN A 29 -2.36 7.71 -48.84
N TYR A 30 -3.63 8.05 -49.16
CA TYR A 30 -4.23 9.36 -48.91
C TYR A 30 -5.23 9.35 -47.73
N ALA A 31 -5.57 8.19 -47.17
CA ALA A 31 -6.56 8.08 -46.08
C ALA A 31 -6.13 8.81 -44.79
N LEU A 32 -4.82 8.87 -44.53
CA LEU A 32 -4.25 9.65 -43.42
C LEU A 32 -4.44 11.17 -43.62
N SER A 33 -4.46 11.66 -44.86
CA SER A 33 -4.61 13.08 -45.17
C SER A 33 -6.04 13.58 -45.03
N CYS A 34 -7.04 12.74 -45.35
CA CYS A 34 -8.46 13.09 -45.20
C CYS A 34 -8.90 13.14 -43.73
N LEU A 35 -8.30 12.31 -42.86
CA LEU A 35 -8.54 12.39 -41.41
C LEU A 35 -8.00 13.69 -40.80
N GLY A 36 -6.86 14.18 -41.31
CA GLY A 36 -6.29 15.46 -40.91
C GLY A 36 -7.02 16.69 -41.48
N ALA A 37 -7.69 16.57 -42.62
CA ALA A 37 -8.47 17.65 -43.21
C ALA A 37 -9.88 17.78 -42.62
N LEU A 38 -10.47 16.69 -42.11
CA LEU A 38 -11.80 16.70 -41.50
C LEU A 38 -11.78 17.27 -40.06
N SER A 39 -10.63 17.22 -39.37
CA SER A 39 -10.45 17.77 -38.02
C SER A 39 -10.34 19.31 -37.98
N LEU A 40 -10.22 19.97 -39.13
CA LEU A 40 -10.23 21.43 -39.26
C LEU A 40 -11.63 22.02 -39.52
N GLY A 41 -12.61 21.19 -39.92
CA GLY A 41 -13.95 21.63 -40.35
C GLY A 41 -15.08 21.33 -39.39
N LEU A 42 -14.93 20.33 -38.51
CA LEU A 42 -15.78 20.15 -37.34
C LEU A 42 -14.97 20.58 -36.15
N GLY A 43 -15.37 21.67 -35.50
CA GLY A 43 -14.76 22.13 -34.27
C GLY A 43 -14.55 20.94 -33.35
N VAL A 44 -13.29 20.63 -33.05
CA VAL A 44 -12.94 19.83 -31.89
C VAL A 44 -13.53 20.59 -30.72
N SER A 45 -14.74 20.18 -30.32
CA SER A 45 -15.18 20.33 -28.95
C SER A 45 -14.05 19.73 -28.15
N SER A 46 -13.25 20.60 -27.54
CA SER A 46 -12.45 20.20 -26.41
C SER A 46 -13.46 19.66 -25.42
N ASN A 47 -13.65 18.34 -25.42
CA ASN A 47 -14.05 17.64 -24.23
C ASN A 47 -12.97 18.04 -23.23
N ASN A 48 -13.25 19.08 -22.45
CA ASN A 48 -12.68 19.23 -21.13
C ASN A 48 -13.10 17.95 -20.42
N ILE A 49 -12.30 16.91 -20.59
CA ILE A 49 -12.15 15.86 -19.61
C ILE A 49 -11.58 16.63 -18.42
N SER A 50 -12.47 17.25 -17.66
CA SER A 50 -12.22 17.50 -16.26
C SER A 50 -11.99 16.10 -15.71
N ALA A 51 -10.72 15.68 -15.73
CA ALA A 51 -10.24 14.73 -14.76
C ALA A 51 -10.60 15.40 -13.44
N GLN A 52 -11.75 15.02 -12.92
CA GLN A 52 -12.03 15.11 -11.51
C GLN A 52 -10.90 14.26 -10.92
N ASP A 53 -9.76 14.89 -10.63
CA ASP A 53 -8.82 14.39 -9.66
C ASP A 53 -9.61 14.39 -8.36
N ASP A 54 -10.46 13.37 -8.18
CA ASP A 54 -11.00 13.02 -6.89
C ASP A 54 -9.77 12.60 -6.08
N VAL A 55 -9.17 13.59 -5.43
CA VAL A 55 -8.13 13.38 -4.43
C VAL A 55 -8.76 12.46 -3.40
N GLU A 56 -8.31 11.22 -3.38
CA GLU A 56 -8.79 10.24 -2.43
C GLU A 56 -8.49 10.75 -1.02
N GLU A 57 -9.55 11.05 -0.29
CA GLU A 57 -9.46 11.51 1.08
C GLU A 57 -9.16 10.31 1.99
N VAL A 58 -7.96 10.32 2.56
CA VAL A 58 -7.54 9.30 3.52
C VAL A 58 -7.85 9.81 4.93
N ILE A 59 -8.89 9.24 5.54
CA ILE A 59 -9.26 9.53 6.93
C ILE A 59 -8.49 8.61 7.87
N VAL A 60 -7.92 9.18 8.92
CA VAL A 60 -7.17 8.46 9.95
C VAL A 60 -7.65 8.84 11.35
N THR A 61 -7.36 7.99 12.33
CA THR A 61 -7.67 8.19 13.76
C THR A 61 -6.44 8.42 14.63
N ALA A 62 -5.26 8.60 14.04
CA ALA A 62 -3.98 8.79 14.73
C ALA A 62 -3.98 9.84 15.86
N ALA A 63 -4.86 10.85 15.81
CA ALA A 63 -5.01 11.87 16.85
C ALA A 63 -6.18 11.62 17.82
N LYS A 64 -6.71 10.37 17.89
CA LYS A 64 -7.96 9.98 18.58
C LYS A 64 -9.22 10.72 18.09
N LYS A 65 -9.17 11.21 16.86
CA LYS A 65 -10.27 11.84 16.12
C LYS A 65 -10.09 11.55 14.64
N GLU A 66 -11.21 11.38 13.94
CA GLU A 66 -11.22 11.25 12.48
C GLU A 66 -10.77 12.55 11.83
N GLN A 67 -9.70 12.49 11.04
CA GLN A 67 -9.16 13.61 10.30
C GLN A 67 -8.54 13.16 8.99
N ASN A 68 -8.50 14.06 8.00
CA ASN A 68 -7.71 13.86 6.80
C ASN A 68 -6.23 13.73 7.17
N ILE A 69 -5.54 12.74 6.60
CA ILE A 69 -4.11 12.47 6.85
C ILE A 69 -3.22 13.70 6.60
N GLN A 70 -3.63 14.59 5.69
CA GLN A 70 -2.89 15.82 5.35
C GLN A 70 -2.96 16.90 6.44
N ASP A 71 -3.99 16.85 7.29
CA ASP A 71 -4.21 17.82 8.39
C ASP A 71 -3.62 17.34 9.72
N VAL A 72 -3.13 16.10 9.77
CA VAL A 72 -2.59 15.50 10.99
C VAL A 72 -1.16 15.99 11.24
N ALA A 73 -0.95 16.66 12.37
CA ALA A 73 0.34 17.24 12.76
C ALA A 73 1.33 16.20 13.35
N MET A 74 1.35 14.98 12.80
CA MET A 74 2.30 13.93 13.15
C MET A 74 2.57 13.06 11.92
N SER A 75 3.67 12.30 11.96
CA SER A 75 4.04 11.44 10.84
C SER A 75 3.24 10.15 10.91
N VAL A 76 2.27 10.01 10.01
CA VAL A 76 1.39 8.84 9.90
C VAL A 76 1.54 8.23 8.51
N GLN A 77 1.57 6.91 8.46
CA GLN A 77 1.31 6.15 7.23
C GLN A 77 0.00 5.39 7.42
N ALA A 78 -0.90 5.49 6.46
CA ALA A 78 -2.14 4.72 6.44
C ALA A 78 -2.11 3.75 5.26
N ILE A 79 -2.54 2.51 5.50
CA ILE A 79 -2.67 1.46 4.51
C ILE A 79 -4.15 1.08 4.48
N SER A 80 -4.81 1.29 3.34
CA SER A 80 -6.25 1.05 3.19
C SER A 80 -6.57 -0.44 3.05
N SER A 81 -7.79 -0.85 3.41
CA SER A 81 -8.28 -2.21 3.17
C SER A 81 -8.09 -2.67 1.72
N ALA A 82 -8.36 -1.80 0.73
CA ALA A 82 -8.13 -2.13 -0.67
C ALA A 82 -6.66 -2.42 -0.98
N GLU A 83 -5.72 -1.70 -0.36
CA GLU A 83 -4.29 -1.96 -0.51
C GLU A 83 -3.86 -3.25 0.20
N LEU A 84 -4.40 -3.52 1.40
CA LEU A 84 -4.17 -4.75 2.15
C LEU A 84 -4.61 -5.97 1.32
N GLU A 85 -5.79 -5.91 0.72
CA GLU A 85 -6.33 -6.96 -0.15
C GLU A 85 -5.50 -7.12 -1.44
N ALA A 86 -5.21 -6.01 -2.13
CA ALA A 86 -4.48 -6.03 -3.40
C ALA A 86 -3.06 -6.60 -3.24
N LYS A 87 -2.42 -6.36 -2.10
CA LYS A 87 -1.09 -6.89 -1.77
C LYS A 87 -1.13 -8.21 -1.02
N ASN A 88 -2.33 -8.75 -0.75
CA ASN A 88 -2.54 -10.01 -0.04
C ASN A 88 -1.78 -10.04 1.31
N ILE A 89 -1.88 -8.94 2.06
CA ILE A 89 -1.32 -8.80 3.40
C ILE A 89 -2.12 -9.70 4.35
N LYS A 90 -1.44 -10.56 5.11
CA LYS A 90 -2.10 -11.51 6.03
C LYS A 90 -1.62 -11.41 7.46
N SER A 91 -0.46 -10.79 7.68
CA SER A 91 0.24 -10.78 8.95
C SER A 91 0.86 -9.41 9.23
N LEU A 92 1.23 -9.21 10.49
CA LEU A 92 1.98 -8.01 10.91
C LEU A 92 3.39 -7.94 10.29
N GLU A 93 3.96 -9.08 9.90
CA GLU A 93 5.22 -9.14 9.16
C GLU A 93 5.08 -8.54 7.75
N ASP A 94 3.96 -8.80 7.07
CA ASP A 94 3.68 -8.23 5.75
C ASP A 94 3.53 -6.70 5.82
N ILE A 95 2.96 -6.18 6.92
CA ILE A 95 2.88 -4.73 7.17
C ILE A 95 4.28 -4.13 7.31
N ALA A 96 5.20 -4.79 8.02
CA ALA A 96 6.58 -4.33 8.13
C ALA A 96 7.32 -4.35 6.78
N ASN A 97 6.95 -5.24 5.86
CA ASN A 97 7.48 -5.25 4.50
C ASN A 97 6.94 -4.10 3.63
N LEU A 98 5.77 -3.55 3.97
CA LEU A 98 5.16 -2.42 3.26
C LEU A 98 5.60 -1.06 3.82
N SER A 99 5.84 -0.98 5.13
CA SER A 99 6.25 0.25 5.80
C SER A 99 7.77 0.27 6.05
N PRO A 100 8.54 1.15 5.38
CA PRO A 100 9.98 1.26 5.63
C PRO A 100 10.31 1.80 7.04
N ALA A 101 9.31 2.35 7.74
CA ALA A 101 9.45 2.82 9.10
C ALA A 101 9.31 1.70 10.13
N VAL A 102 8.76 0.54 9.75
CA VAL A 102 8.49 -0.56 10.67
C VAL A 102 9.50 -1.67 10.43
N THR A 103 10.05 -2.22 11.50
CA THR A 103 10.75 -3.51 11.47
C THR A 103 10.03 -4.46 12.41
N PHE A 104 9.91 -5.70 11.98
CA PHE A 104 9.27 -6.76 12.74
C PHE A 104 10.29 -7.86 13.03
N ASN A 105 10.35 -8.31 14.27
CA ASN A 105 11.18 -9.42 14.68
C ASN A 105 10.30 -10.49 15.34
N ASN A 106 10.10 -11.60 14.64
CA ASN A 106 9.41 -12.76 15.16
C ASN A 106 10.39 -13.69 15.89
N VAL A 107 10.18 -13.89 17.18
CA VAL A 107 11.01 -14.78 18.02
C VAL A 107 10.27 -16.02 18.49
N GLY A 108 9.04 -16.23 18.02
CA GLY A 108 8.22 -17.41 18.28
C GLY A 108 6.71 -17.08 18.29
N PRO A 109 5.85 -18.10 18.42
CA PRO A 109 4.40 -17.90 18.48
C PRO A 109 3.97 -16.98 19.63
N GLY A 110 3.20 -15.94 19.32
CA GLY A 110 2.75 -14.91 20.27
C GLY A 110 3.88 -14.09 20.88
N LYS A 111 5.04 -14.11 20.23
CA LYS A 111 6.30 -13.57 20.72
C LYS A 111 6.98 -12.80 19.60
N SER A 112 6.58 -11.54 19.43
CA SER A 112 7.14 -10.65 18.43
C SER A 112 7.42 -9.25 18.98
N ASN A 113 8.43 -8.60 18.39
CA ASN A 113 8.85 -7.25 18.72
C ASN A 113 8.75 -6.34 17.49
N PHE A 114 8.27 -5.12 17.72
CA PHE A 114 8.16 -4.07 16.72
C PHE A 114 9.22 -3.00 16.97
N TYR A 115 9.75 -2.46 15.89
CA TYR A 115 10.66 -1.33 15.92
C TYR A 115 10.11 -0.29 14.96
N ILE A 116 10.03 0.96 15.43
CA ILE A 116 9.60 2.07 14.59
C ILE A 116 10.78 3.01 14.44
N ARG A 117 11.17 3.27 13.18
CA ARG A 117 12.39 3.98 12.79
C ARG A 117 13.66 3.38 13.43
N GLY A 118 13.68 2.06 13.61
CA GLY A 118 14.80 1.32 14.21
C GLY A 118 14.95 1.48 15.72
N VAL A 119 14.00 2.13 16.40
CA VAL A 119 14.00 2.28 17.86
C VAL A 119 13.11 1.21 18.48
N SER A 120 13.61 0.55 19.53
CA SER A 120 12.84 -0.34 20.39
C SER A 120 13.30 -0.24 21.85
N ASP A 121 12.65 -1.03 22.69
CA ASP A 121 12.95 -1.23 24.11
C ASP A 121 14.31 -1.91 24.36
N GLY A 122 15.04 -2.31 23.31
CA GLY A 122 16.34 -2.98 23.41
C GLY A 122 16.24 -4.43 23.87
N SER A 123 15.02 -5.00 23.93
CA SER A 123 14.79 -6.39 24.33
C SER A 123 15.06 -7.34 23.16
N ILE A 124 16.29 -7.85 23.10
CA ILE A 124 16.72 -8.83 22.08
C ILE A 124 16.31 -10.27 22.43
N MET A 125 15.89 -10.51 23.68
CA MET A 125 15.41 -11.80 24.17
C MET A 125 14.03 -11.66 24.79
N ASN A 126 13.10 -12.52 24.37
CA ASN A 126 11.74 -12.55 24.86
C ASN A 126 11.65 -13.18 26.26
N SER A 127 12.09 -12.41 27.25
CA SER A 127 11.85 -12.69 28.66
C SER A 127 10.50 -12.10 29.06
N TYR A 128 9.64 -12.91 29.68
CA TYR A 128 8.37 -12.49 30.28
C TYR A 128 8.52 -11.44 31.41
N ALA A 129 9.75 -11.14 31.79
CA ALA A 129 10.13 -10.05 32.69
C ALA A 129 11.17 -9.18 31.95
N GLY A 130 10.67 -8.27 31.13
CA GLY A 130 11.47 -7.37 30.30
C GLY A 130 11.12 -5.90 30.56
N THR A 131 11.81 -5.01 29.85
CA THR A 131 11.46 -3.59 29.78
C THR A 131 10.10 -3.40 29.10
N GLU A 132 9.42 -2.30 29.42
CA GLU A 132 8.21 -1.91 28.70
C GLU A 132 8.53 -1.69 27.22
N ALA A 133 7.66 -2.20 26.34
CA ALA A 133 7.81 -1.99 24.91
C ALA A 133 7.79 -0.50 24.60
N THR A 134 8.67 0.00 23.72
CA THR A 134 8.68 1.42 23.32
C THR A 134 7.94 1.68 22.01
N ALA A 135 7.66 0.62 21.24
CA ALA A 135 6.74 0.61 20.12
C ALA A 135 5.61 -0.36 20.47
N ALA A 136 4.37 0.06 20.26
CA ALA A 136 3.20 -0.70 20.68
C ALA A 136 2.24 -0.95 19.52
N LEU A 137 1.48 -2.03 19.61
CA LEU A 137 0.41 -2.40 18.71
C LEU A 137 -0.93 -2.07 19.38
N TYR A 138 -1.79 -1.38 18.64
CA TYR A 138 -3.16 -1.07 19.06
C TYR A 138 -4.15 -1.69 18.08
N LEU A 139 -5.30 -2.10 18.62
CA LEU A 139 -6.48 -2.45 17.85
C LEU A 139 -7.63 -1.63 18.40
N ASP A 140 -8.26 -0.80 17.57
CA ASP A 140 -9.34 0.11 17.97
C ASP A 140 -9.00 0.91 19.24
N ASP A 141 -7.83 1.56 19.24
CA ASP A 141 -7.28 2.32 20.39
C ASP A 141 -7.00 1.50 21.66
N GLN A 142 -7.20 0.18 21.65
CA GLN A 142 -6.84 -0.70 22.76
C GLN A 142 -5.43 -1.25 22.60
N PRO A 143 -4.57 -1.12 23.62
CA PRO A 143 -3.21 -1.66 23.55
C PRO A 143 -3.26 -3.19 23.56
N LEU A 144 -2.58 -3.81 22.60
CA LEU A 144 -2.39 -5.26 22.52
C LEU A 144 -0.98 -5.69 22.91
N THR A 145 -0.02 -4.77 22.87
CA THR A 145 1.36 -5.06 23.27
C THR A 145 1.50 -5.09 24.78
N ALA A 146 2.04 -6.20 25.28
CA ALA A 146 2.60 -6.32 26.62
C ALA A 146 4.09 -6.69 26.52
N GLN A 147 4.80 -6.68 27.65
CA GLN A 147 6.26 -6.92 27.72
C GLN A 147 6.65 -8.21 26.97
N SER A 148 7.23 -8.05 25.78
CA SER A 148 7.58 -9.14 24.87
C SER A 148 6.44 -10.12 24.54
N LEU A 149 5.19 -9.69 24.67
CA LEU A 149 4.01 -10.48 24.34
C LEU A 149 3.16 -9.64 23.41
N THR A 150 3.39 -9.80 22.11
CA THR A 150 2.55 -9.21 21.07
C THR A 150 1.84 -10.35 20.35
N PRO A 151 0.50 -10.35 20.29
CA PRO A 151 -0.24 -11.42 19.64
C PRO A 151 0.01 -11.43 18.13
N ASP A 152 0.00 -12.63 17.55
CA ASP A 152 0.07 -12.81 16.11
C ASP A 152 -1.31 -12.51 15.50
N LEU A 153 -1.52 -11.27 15.07
CA LEU A 153 -2.77 -10.85 14.43
C LEU A 153 -2.80 -11.24 12.97
N HIS A 154 -3.97 -11.71 12.54
CA HIS A 154 -4.27 -11.93 11.12
C HIS A 154 -5.01 -10.72 10.56
N VAL A 155 -4.52 -10.19 9.43
CA VAL A 155 -5.02 -8.96 8.82
C VAL A 155 -6.07 -9.28 7.75
N TYR A 156 -7.18 -9.92 8.12
CA TYR A 156 -8.25 -10.29 7.17
C TYR A 156 -9.50 -9.42 7.26
N ASP A 157 -9.80 -8.87 8.44
CA ASP A 157 -11.01 -8.10 8.73
C ASP A 157 -10.61 -6.75 9.35
N ILE A 158 -9.71 -6.06 8.65
CA ILE A 158 -9.12 -4.79 9.07
C ILE A 158 -9.48 -3.73 8.03
N GLU A 159 -10.14 -2.67 8.48
CA GLU A 159 -10.52 -1.54 7.63
C GLU A 159 -9.29 -0.78 7.12
N ARG A 160 -8.31 -0.55 7.99
CA ARG A 160 -7.05 0.11 7.68
C ARG A 160 -6.00 -0.20 8.74
N VAL A 161 -4.74 -0.04 8.35
CA VAL A 161 -3.61 -0.03 9.28
C VAL A 161 -2.99 1.35 9.28
N GLU A 162 -2.85 1.92 10.47
CA GLU A 162 -2.16 3.20 10.68
C GLU A 162 -0.85 2.94 11.41
N VAL A 163 0.25 3.50 10.90
CA VAL A 163 1.57 3.46 11.53
C VAL A 163 1.93 4.87 11.93
N LEU A 164 2.06 5.10 13.23
CA LEU A 164 2.41 6.38 13.82
C LEU A 164 3.89 6.38 14.17
N MET A 165 4.63 7.30 13.56
CA MET A 165 6.08 7.38 13.75
C MET A 165 6.46 8.44 14.77
N GLY A 166 7.34 8.06 15.70
CA GLY A 166 7.87 8.96 16.72
C GLY A 166 7.04 8.95 18.01
N PRO A 167 7.34 9.85 18.96
CA PRO A 167 6.74 9.78 20.29
C PRO A 167 5.24 10.08 20.30
N GLN A 168 4.45 9.11 20.75
CA GLN A 168 3.00 9.18 20.90
C GLN A 168 2.53 9.01 22.36
N GLY A 169 3.43 9.19 23.33
CA GLY A 169 3.16 8.91 24.74
C GLY A 169 2.04 9.74 25.37
N THR A 170 1.73 10.91 24.81
CA THR A 170 0.64 11.77 25.31
C THR A 170 -0.74 11.19 25.02
N LEU A 171 -0.94 10.51 23.89
CA LEU A 171 -2.24 9.96 23.49
C LEU A 171 -2.37 8.46 23.79
N TYR A 172 -1.27 7.71 23.65
CA TYR A 172 -1.30 6.25 23.70
C TYR A 172 -0.60 5.66 24.94
N GLY A 173 0.13 6.46 25.71
CA GLY A 173 0.77 6.04 26.96
C GLY A 173 2.23 5.62 26.80
N SER A 174 2.80 5.04 27.85
CA SER A 174 4.26 4.79 27.96
C SER A 174 4.83 3.94 26.81
N SER A 175 4.02 3.04 26.26
CA SER A 175 4.49 2.04 25.30
C SER A 175 4.63 2.54 23.86
N SER A 176 4.23 3.79 23.57
CA SER A 176 4.29 4.39 22.23
C SER A 176 5.35 5.48 22.13
N THR A 177 6.48 5.33 22.82
CA THR A 177 7.55 6.34 22.83
C THR A 177 8.34 6.42 21.51
N SER A 178 8.42 5.31 20.77
CA SER A 178 9.03 5.21 19.43
C SER A 178 8.01 5.38 18.31
N GLY A 179 6.74 5.13 18.62
CA GLY A 179 5.63 5.07 17.69
C GLY A 179 4.67 3.96 18.09
N ASN A 180 3.62 3.77 17.28
CA ASN A 180 2.70 2.66 17.40
C ASN A 180 1.94 2.38 16.10
#